data_AF-A0A0Q9X2T1-F1
#
_entry.id   AF-A0A0Q9X2T1-F1
#
_cell.length_a   1.000
_cell.length_b   1.000
_cell.length_c   1.000
_cell.angle_alpha   90.00
_cell.angle_beta   90.00
_cell.angle_gamma   90.00
#
_symmetry.space_group_name_H-M   'P 1'
#
loop_
_entity.id
_entity.type
_entity.pdbx_description
1 polymer ?
#
loop_
_entity_poly.entity_id
_entity_poly.type
_entity_poly.pdbx_seq_one_letter_code
_entity_poly.pdbx_strand_id
1 'polypeptide(L)'
;MSKMRGRVLIPLPNTGAMGRKRNNFYMRSIFILALCIFGLLQYHNFNYLDSRDAMLSESITNDSVDAIMSMVPATLHKYLTPHTRNHSISAAGLQLNSSGSSLGGSGSGAATTISFEVYRPPNNTEIKRQIVRYNEMQLVLNEETFGPLQNDSVIIVVQVHTRINYLRHLIVSLAQARDISKSLLIFSHDFYDDDINDLVQQIDFCKVLQIFYPYSIQTHPHEFPGVDPNDCPRNIKKEQALISNCNNALYPDLYGHYREAKFTQTKHHWWWKANRVFNELEVTRFHTGLVLFLEEDHYVAEDFLYLLAMMQQRTKDLCPQCNILSLGTYLKTFNYYTYHSKQLTASSSALSSSTSLKNAKVYVGDTSDVDNNNNSNNNNKNKNNKIMNNKKTSHMNTVTATSNTNNNNNNNDNSNKNGAQTWNYHVLPSLYSVYQKVESMPWISSKHNMGFAFNRTTWTSIRRCARHFCSYDDYNWDWSLQHVSQQCLQRKLHAMIVKGPRVFHIGECGVHHKNKNCESNQVISKVQHVLRIARNSHQLFPRSLMMTVPSLIKKSKLRKGNGGWGDLRDHDLCLNMTMPTR
;
A
#
# COMPACT_ATOMS: atom_id res chain seq x y z
N MET A 1 -70.44 -47.58 -30.23
CA MET A 1 -70.60 -46.16 -29.81
C MET A 1 -69.43 -45.35 -30.34
N SER A 2 -69.73 -44.11 -30.70
CA SER A 2 -68.82 -43.00 -31.05
C SER A 2 -68.54 -42.74 -32.54
N LYS A 3 -68.94 -41.52 -32.91
CA LYS A 3 -69.01 -40.87 -34.23
C LYS A 3 -67.62 -40.55 -34.80
N MET A 4 -67.42 -40.81 -36.09
CA MET A 4 -66.45 -40.07 -36.91
C MET A 4 -67.10 -38.80 -37.47
N ARG A 5 -66.58 -37.64 -37.07
CA ARG A 5 -66.65 -36.35 -37.80
C ARG A 5 -65.22 -36.11 -38.29
N GLY A 6 -64.88 -35.66 -39.50
CA GLY A 6 -65.57 -34.93 -40.56
C GLY A 6 -64.44 -34.11 -41.21
N ARG A 7 -64.09 -34.37 -42.47
CA ARG A 7 -63.06 -33.62 -43.22
C ARG A 7 -63.70 -32.37 -43.84
N VAL A 8 -63.05 -31.22 -43.69
CA VAL A 8 -63.26 -30.03 -44.54
C VAL A 8 -61.90 -29.57 -45.05
N LEU A 9 -61.78 -29.52 -46.37
CA LEU A 9 -60.66 -28.99 -47.14
C LEU A 9 -60.82 -27.46 -47.27
N ILE A 10 -59.73 -26.71 -47.07
CA ILE A 10 -59.63 -25.30 -47.47
C ILE A 10 -58.36 -25.15 -48.33
N PRO A 11 -58.44 -24.60 -49.55
CA PRO A 11 -57.32 -24.51 -50.48
C PRO A 11 -56.36 -23.36 -50.13
N LEU A 12 -55.06 -23.62 -50.25
CA LEU A 12 -54.01 -22.59 -50.22
C LEU A 12 -53.85 -21.96 -51.62
N PRO A 13 -53.79 -20.62 -51.74
CA PRO A 13 -53.59 -19.99 -53.04
C PRO A 13 -52.13 -20.06 -53.50
N ASN A 14 -51.99 -20.50 -54.75
CA ASN A 14 -50.86 -20.40 -55.68
C ASN A 14 -49.66 -19.52 -55.25
N THR A 15 -48.53 -20.16 -54.96
CA THR A 15 -47.22 -19.51 -54.99
C THR A 15 -46.73 -19.38 -56.43
N GLY A 16 -46.86 -18.18 -56.99
CA GLY A 16 -46.15 -17.77 -58.21
C GLY A 16 -44.64 -17.71 -57.95
N ALA A 17 -43.95 -18.80 -58.26
CA ALA A 17 -42.50 -18.93 -58.19
C ALA A 17 -41.85 -18.35 -59.46
N MET A 18 -41.74 -17.02 -59.59
CA MET A 18 -40.84 -16.43 -60.60
C MET A 18 -40.46 -14.95 -60.39
N GLY A 19 -40.29 -14.50 -59.13
CA GLY A 19 -39.77 -13.16 -58.81
C GLY A 19 -38.67 -13.10 -57.73
N ARG A 20 -38.38 -14.23 -57.06
CA ARG A 20 -37.63 -14.21 -55.78
C ARG A 20 -36.11 -14.42 -55.89
N LYS A 21 -35.58 -14.76 -57.08
CA LYS A 21 -34.13 -15.03 -57.24
C LYS A 21 -33.28 -13.78 -57.46
N ARG A 22 -33.83 -12.71 -58.07
CA ARG A 22 -33.05 -11.49 -58.36
C ARG A 22 -32.93 -10.55 -57.15
N ASN A 23 -33.96 -10.47 -56.31
CA ASN A 23 -33.98 -9.57 -55.15
C ASN A 23 -33.09 -10.04 -53.98
N ASN A 24 -32.89 -11.36 -53.83
CA ASN A 24 -32.01 -11.90 -52.78
C ASN A 24 -30.53 -11.61 -53.02
N PHE A 25 -30.10 -11.44 -54.28
CA PHE A 25 -28.71 -11.10 -54.60
C PHE A 25 -28.41 -9.64 -54.25
N TYR A 26 -29.27 -8.70 -54.65
CA TYR A 26 -29.12 -7.29 -54.28
C TYR A 26 -29.20 -7.07 -52.77
N MET A 27 -30.13 -7.74 -52.08
CA MET A 27 -30.23 -7.63 -50.62
C MET A 27 -29.01 -8.23 -49.89
N ARG A 28 -28.42 -9.32 -50.40
CA ARG A 28 -27.16 -9.88 -49.85
C ARG A 28 -25.98 -8.95 -50.10
N SER A 29 -25.87 -8.36 -51.30
CA SER A 29 -24.81 -7.41 -51.61
C SER A 29 -24.92 -6.13 -50.77
N ILE A 30 -26.13 -5.61 -50.55
CA ILE A 30 -26.37 -4.45 -49.67
C ILE A 30 -26.03 -4.78 -48.22
N PHE A 31 -26.38 -5.98 -47.74
CA PHE A 31 -26.04 -6.41 -46.38
C PHE A 31 -24.54 -6.57 -46.17
N ILE A 32 -23.83 -7.13 -47.15
CA ILE A 32 -22.36 -7.23 -47.11
C ILE A 32 -21.72 -5.85 -47.16
N LEU A 33 -22.22 -4.95 -48.01
CA LEU A 33 -21.73 -3.56 -48.07
C LEU A 33 -21.94 -2.83 -46.73
N ALA A 34 -23.10 -3.02 -46.10
CA ALA A 34 -23.40 -2.45 -44.78
C ALA A 34 -22.49 -3.02 -43.68
N LEU A 35 -22.17 -4.32 -43.71
CA LEU A 35 -21.20 -4.92 -42.80
C LEU A 35 -19.77 -4.43 -43.05
N CYS A 36 -19.38 -4.21 -44.30
CA CYS A 36 -18.08 -3.62 -44.64
C CYS A 36 -18.00 -2.16 -44.18
N ILE A 37 -19.05 -1.36 -44.37
CA ILE A 37 -19.12 0.02 -43.89
C ILE A 37 -19.12 0.06 -42.37
N PHE A 38 -19.87 -0.81 -41.70
CA PHE A 38 -19.85 -0.91 -40.25
C PHE A 38 -18.46 -1.37 -39.74
N GLY A 39 -17.83 -2.32 -40.41
CA GLY A 39 -16.46 -2.76 -40.11
C GLY A 39 -15.44 -1.65 -40.29
N LEU A 40 -15.56 -0.84 -41.35
CA LEU A 40 -14.72 0.34 -41.58
C LEU A 40 -14.99 1.45 -40.56
N LEU A 41 -16.25 1.68 -40.18
CA LEU A 41 -16.61 2.65 -39.13
C LEU A 41 -16.15 2.19 -37.74
N GLN A 42 -16.16 0.89 -37.46
CA GLN A 42 -15.60 0.31 -36.24
C GLN A 42 -14.08 0.37 -36.28
N TYR A 43 -13.43 0.06 -37.40
CA TYR A 43 -11.98 0.17 -37.58
C TYR A 43 -11.51 1.63 -37.49
N HIS A 44 -12.26 2.57 -38.04
CA HIS A 44 -11.97 4.00 -37.97
C HIS A 44 -12.28 4.57 -36.59
N ASN A 45 -13.31 4.10 -35.88
CA ASN A 45 -13.51 4.43 -34.46
C ASN A 45 -12.43 3.81 -33.57
N PHE A 46 -11.99 2.58 -33.84
CA PHE A 46 -10.97 1.89 -33.06
C PHE A 46 -9.61 2.56 -33.26
N ASN A 47 -9.22 2.89 -34.50
CA ASN A 47 -8.00 3.67 -34.78
C ASN A 47 -8.09 5.13 -34.32
N TYR A 48 -9.28 5.74 -34.32
CA TYR A 48 -9.46 7.10 -33.80
C TYR A 48 -9.43 7.12 -32.26
N LEU A 49 -10.00 6.12 -31.58
CA LEU A 49 -9.88 5.94 -30.13
C LEU A 49 -8.45 5.58 -29.73
N ASP A 50 -7.76 4.69 -30.45
CA ASP A 50 -6.37 4.31 -30.18
C ASP A 50 -5.40 5.47 -30.49
N SER A 51 -5.63 6.26 -31.55
CA SER A 51 -4.85 7.47 -31.82
C SER A 51 -5.13 8.60 -30.83
N ARG A 52 -6.36 8.71 -30.31
CA ARG A 52 -6.72 9.73 -29.32
C ARG A 52 -6.31 9.32 -27.91
N ASP A 53 -6.32 8.04 -27.57
CA ASP A 53 -5.77 7.50 -26.33
C ASP A 53 -4.23 7.49 -26.37
N ALA A 54 -3.60 7.30 -27.53
CA ALA A 54 -2.16 7.50 -27.71
C ALA A 54 -1.78 9.00 -27.63
N MET A 55 -2.50 9.90 -28.31
CA MET A 55 -2.25 11.36 -28.23
C MET A 55 -2.61 11.95 -26.86
N LEU A 56 -3.65 11.46 -26.18
CA LEU A 56 -3.97 11.84 -24.79
C LEU A 56 -2.97 11.22 -23.81
N SER A 57 -2.48 10.00 -24.05
CA SER A 57 -1.41 9.41 -23.23
C SER A 57 -0.10 10.19 -23.41
N GLU A 58 0.22 10.63 -24.63
CA GLU A 58 1.45 11.37 -24.93
C GLU A 58 1.36 12.85 -24.50
N SER A 59 0.18 13.48 -24.59
CA SER A 59 -0.03 14.85 -24.06
C SER A 59 -0.18 14.86 -22.54
N ILE A 60 -0.90 13.92 -21.92
CA ILE A 60 -1.05 13.83 -20.46
C ILE A 60 0.27 13.42 -19.79
N THR A 61 1.14 12.64 -20.44
CA THR A 61 2.45 12.29 -19.84
C THR A 61 3.38 13.50 -19.79
N ASN A 62 3.49 14.26 -20.87
CA ASN A 62 4.25 15.52 -20.89
C ASN A 62 3.63 16.57 -19.96
N ASP A 63 2.31 16.78 -20.02
CA ASP A 63 1.59 17.71 -19.14
C ASP A 63 1.67 17.29 -17.66
N SER A 64 1.70 15.99 -17.34
CA SER A 64 1.81 15.51 -15.96
C SER A 64 3.21 15.68 -15.40
N VAL A 65 4.26 15.48 -16.21
CA VAL A 65 5.65 15.70 -15.77
C VAL A 65 5.88 17.20 -15.54
N ASP A 66 5.42 18.06 -16.45
CA ASP A 66 5.49 19.52 -16.29
C ASP A 66 4.62 20.01 -15.13
N ALA A 67 3.45 19.41 -14.90
CA ALA A 67 2.62 19.67 -13.73
C ALA A 67 3.31 19.25 -12.42
N ILE A 68 3.96 18.08 -12.39
CA ILE A 68 4.72 17.62 -11.21
C ILE A 68 5.89 18.58 -10.96
N MET A 69 6.62 18.96 -12.01
CA MET A 69 7.78 19.85 -11.90
C MET A 69 7.36 21.25 -11.42
N SER A 70 6.25 21.80 -11.92
CA SER A 70 5.72 23.10 -11.48
C SER A 70 5.15 23.08 -10.05
N MET A 71 4.74 21.92 -9.53
CA MET A 71 4.28 21.76 -8.15
C MET A 71 5.43 21.56 -7.14
N VAL A 72 6.65 21.30 -7.61
CA VAL A 72 7.82 21.06 -6.77
C VAL A 72 8.75 22.27 -6.82
N PRO A 73 9.27 22.76 -5.68
CA PRO A 73 10.26 23.84 -5.67
C PRO A 73 11.47 23.55 -6.58
N ALA A 74 11.92 24.56 -7.33
CA ALA A 74 13.00 24.41 -8.32
C ALA A 74 14.32 23.86 -7.72
N THR A 75 14.61 24.18 -6.47
CA THR A 75 15.78 23.66 -5.74
C THR A 75 15.77 22.14 -5.56
N LEU A 76 14.59 21.51 -5.67
CA LEU A 76 14.41 20.06 -5.52
C LEU A 76 14.33 19.32 -6.86
N HIS A 77 14.32 20.04 -7.99
CA HIS A 77 14.26 19.42 -9.33
C HIS A 77 15.45 18.49 -9.60
N LYS A 78 16.61 18.76 -8.99
CA LYS A 78 17.80 17.89 -9.05
C LYS A 78 17.52 16.43 -8.63
N TYR A 79 16.52 16.22 -7.76
CA TYR A 79 16.13 14.88 -7.34
C TYR A 79 15.15 14.20 -8.30
N LEU A 80 14.49 14.94 -9.19
CA LEU A 80 13.51 14.39 -10.15
C LEU A 80 14.15 14.11 -11.51
N THR A 81 15.21 14.82 -11.86
CA THR A 81 15.93 14.62 -13.12
C THR A 81 16.90 13.45 -13.02
N PRO A 82 16.93 12.53 -14.00
CA PRO A 82 18.00 11.54 -14.11
C PRO A 82 19.34 12.27 -14.26
N HIS A 83 20.33 11.92 -13.44
CA HIS A 83 21.68 12.43 -13.63
C HIS A 83 22.35 11.59 -14.72
N THR A 84 22.78 12.19 -15.82
CA THR A 84 23.72 11.51 -16.72
C THR A 84 25.06 11.47 -16.01
N ARG A 85 25.65 10.27 -15.86
CA ARG A 85 27.04 10.13 -15.43
C ARG A 85 27.94 10.77 -16.50
N ASN A 86 28.25 12.04 -16.33
CA ASN A 86 29.29 12.69 -17.12
C ASN A 86 30.63 12.14 -16.62
N HIS A 87 31.28 11.31 -17.44
CA HIS A 87 32.56 10.65 -17.15
C HIS A 87 33.75 11.64 -17.11
N SER A 88 33.69 12.66 -16.26
CA SER A 88 34.75 13.68 -16.14
C SER A 88 35.15 14.02 -14.71
N ILE A 89 34.74 13.27 -13.68
CA ILE A 89 35.16 13.51 -12.30
C ILE A 89 35.48 12.20 -11.58
N SER A 90 36.66 11.65 -11.84
CA SER A 90 37.35 10.69 -10.97
C SER A 90 38.86 10.96 -10.97
N ALA A 91 39.24 12.24 -10.86
CA ALA A 91 40.64 12.68 -10.73
C ALA A 91 40.83 13.87 -9.77
N ALA A 92 39.98 14.01 -8.76
CA ALA A 92 40.15 15.03 -7.71
C ALA A 92 39.90 14.40 -6.34
N GLY A 93 40.86 13.62 -5.85
CA GLY A 93 40.79 13.06 -4.51
C GLY A 93 41.75 11.91 -4.25
N LEU A 94 43.04 12.10 -4.52
CA LEU A 94 44.17 11.35 -3.92
C LEU A 94 45.50 11.94 -4.45
N GLN A 95 45.86 13.14 -3.98
CA GLN A 95 47.26 13.55 -3.96
C GLN A 95 47.89 13.00 -2.69
N LEU A 96 48.72 11.96 -2.83
CA LEU A 96 49.77 11.64 -1.88
C LEU A 96 50.90 10.90 -2.61
N ASN A 97 51.99 11.65 -2.80
CA ASN A 97 53.39 11.26 -3.00
C ASN A 97 53.68 9.84 -3.50
N SER A 98 54.15 9.75 -4.75
CA SER A 98 55.32 8.92 -5.03
C SER A 98 56.27 9.65 -5.98
N SER A 99 57.50 9.73 -5.51
CA SER A 99 58.66 10.38 -6.10
C SER A 99 59.16 9.65 -7.35
N GLY A 100 59.47 10.46 -8.36
CA GLY A 100 60.24 10.25 -9.58
C GLY A 100 60.97 8.93 -9.83
N SER A 101 60.84 8.46 -11.07
CA SER A 101 61.99 8.09 -11.91
C SER A 101 61.60 8.14 -13.38
N SER A 102 62.22 9.08 -14.10
CA SER A 102 62.22 9.24 -15.54
C SER A 102 62.96 8.11 -16.25
N LEU A 103 62.44 7.64 -17.38
CA LEU A 103 63.25 7.21 -18.54
C LEU A 103 62.41 7.29 -19.81
N GLY A 104 62.96 7.99 -20.80
CA GLY A 104 62.28 8.39 -22.03
C GLY A 104 62.18 7.32 -23.10
N GLY A 105 61.43 7.67 -24.14
CA GLY A 105 61.31 6.89 -25.37
C GLY A 105 60.40 7.61 -26.35
N SER A 106 61.00 8.39 -27.25
CA SER A 106 60.35 9.03 -28.39
C SER A 106 59.84 7.99 -29.40
N GLY A 107 58.63 8.19 -29.93
CA GLY A 107 58.23 7.49 -31.15
C GLY A 107 56.72 7.44 -31.42
N SER A 108 56.35 8.12 -32.51
CA SER A 108 55.28 7.71 -33.44
C SER A 108 53.84 8.03 -33.06
N GLY A 109 53.16 8.77 -33.94
CA GLY A 109 51.76 9.15 -33.81
C GLY A 109 50.83 7.96 -33.62
N ALA A 110 50.17 7.93 -32.47
CA ALA A 110 49.02 7.08 -32.22
C ALA A 110 47.79 8.00 -32.22
N ALA A 111 46.87 7.73 -33.15
CA ALA A 111 45.54 8.29 -33.13
C ALA A 111 44.97 8.11 -31.72
N THR A 112 44.61 9.22 -31.07
CA THR A 112 43.90 9.24 -29.79
C THR A 112 42.53 8.63 -30.01
N THR A 113 42.47 7.31 -29.97
CA THR A 113 41.22 6.58 -29.83
C THR A 113 40.74 6.92 -28.42
N ILE A 114 39.74 7.79 -28.33
CA ILE A 114 39.01 8.03 -27.09
C ILE A 114 38.38 6.68 -26.75
N SER A 115 39.02 5.93 -25.87
CA SER A 115 38.42 4.75 -25.26
C SER A 115 37.30 5.27 -24.38
N PHE A 116 36.08 5.28 -24.92
CA PHE A 116 34.86 5.35 -24.12
C PHE A 116 34.95 4.16 -23.15
N GLU A 117 35.30 4.41 -21.89
CA GLU A 117 35.22 3.39 -20.85
C GLU A 117 33.77 2.95 -20.79
N VAL A 118 33.49 1.82 -21.44
CA VAL A 118 32.20 1.15 -21.41
C VAL A 118 31.89 0.93 -19.94
N TYR A 119 30.85 1.60 -19.42
CA TYR A 119 30.33 1.36 -18.08
C TYR A 119 30.11 -0.15 -17.92
N ARG A 120 30.95 -0.78 -17.10
CA ARG A 120 30.79 -2.18 -16.75
C ARG A 120 30.01 -2.22 -15.44
N PRO A 121 28.83 -2.88 -15.39
CA PRO A 121 28.12 -3.04 -14.14
C PRO A 121 29.05 -3.73 -13.13
N PRO A 122 29.02 -3.32 -11.85
CA PRO A 122 29.92 -3.88 -10.85
C PRO A 122 29.74 -5.40 -10.75
N ASN A 123 30.86 -6.12 -10.76
CA ASN A 123 30.85 -7.57 -10.58
C ASN A 123 30.30 -7.92 -9.18
N ASN A 124 29.65 -9.08 -9.00
CA ASN A 124 29.06 -9.51 -7.72
C ASN A 124 30.07 -9.43 -6.56
N THR A 125 31.34 -9.77 -6.80
CA THR A 125 32.42 -9.64 -5.80
C THR A 125 32.67 -8.19 -5.38
N GLU A 126 32.60 -7.25 -6.33
CA GLU A 126 32.71 -5.82 -6.03
C GLU A 126 31.50 -5.34 -5.23
N ILE A 127 30.29 -5.73 -5.65
CA ILE A 127 29.05 -5.42 -4.91
C ILE A 127 29.14 -5.90 -3.46
N LYS A 128 29.54 -7.17 -3.23
CA LYS A 128 29.72 -7.72 -1.88
C LYS A 128 30.73 -6.90 -1.07
N ARG A 129 31.86 -6.51 -1.67
CA ARG A 129 32.88 -5.67 -1.02
C ARG A 129 32.35 -4.29 -0.64
N GLN A 130 31.61 -3.64 -1.54
CA GLN A 130 31.00 -2.34 -1.27
C GLN A 130 29.96 -2.42 -0.16
N ILE A 131 29.10 -3.45 -0.18
CA ILE A 131 28.10 -3.68 0.88
C ILE A 131 28.76 -3.81 2.25
N VAL A 132 29.83 -4.61 2.36
CA VAL A 132 30.60 -4.75 3.61
C VAL A 132 31.16 -3.40 4.02
N ARG A 133 31.82 -2.69 3.09
CA ARG A 133 32.40 -1.37 3.34
C ARG A 133 31.38 -0.36 3.86
N TYR A 134 30.23 -0.19 3.20
CA TYR A 134 29.19 0.74 3.66
C TYR A 134 28.67 0.37 5.05
N ASN A 135 28.39 -0.91 5.28
CA ASN A 135 27.85 -1.38 6.55
C ASN A 135 28.83 -1.26 7.72
N GLU A 136 30.13 -1.43 7.48
CA GLU A 136 31.19 -1.28 8.49
C GLU A 136 31.47 0.20 8.79
N MET A 137 31.60 1.04 7.75
CA MET A 137 31.90 2.47 7.93
C MET A 137 30.76 3.22 8.63
N GLN A 138 29.50 2.84 8.39
CA GLN A 138 28.31 3.51 8.95
C GLN A 138 28.33 5.04 8.79
N LEU A 139 28.81 5.53 7.65
CA LEU A 139 29.01 6.96 7.42
C LEU A 139 27.68 7.71 7.44
N VAL A 140 27.55 8.66 8.38
CA VAL A 140 26.41 9.57 8.46
C VAL A 140 26.74 10.83 7.66
N LEU A 141 26.13 10.97 6.49
CA LEU A 141 26.26 12.14 5.64
C LEU A 141 25.58 13.35 6.30
N ASN A 142 26.16 14.53 6.05
CA ASN A 142 25.68 15.83 6.51
C ASN A 142 25.61 16.03 8.04
N GLU A 143 26.26 15.17 8.83
CA GLU A 143 26.30 15.31 10.28
C GLU A 143 26.97 16.62 10.72
N GLU A 144 28.05 17.04 10.03
CA GLU A 144 28.73 18.30 10.32
C GLU A 144 27.82 19.53 10.12
N THR A 145 26.90 19.47 9.14
CA THR A 145 25.97 20.56 8.83
C THR A 145 24.78 20.60 9.79
N PHE A 146 24.22 19.43 10.14
CA PHE A 146 22.98 19.33 10.92
C PHE A 146 23.16 18.94 12.39
N GLY A 147 24.41 18.76 12.82
CA GLY A 147 24.77 18.28 14.15
C GLY A 147 24.39 16.81 14.39
N PRO A 148 24.86 16.24 15.52
CA PRO A 148 24.66 14.84 15.85
C PRO A 148 23.19 14.49 16.10
N LEU A 149 22.85 13.21 15.94
CA LEU A 149 21.50 12.69 16.24
C LEU A 149 21.14 12.88 17.71
N GLN A 150 20.02 13.55 17.98
CA GLN A 150 19.50 13.68 19.34
C GLN A 150 18.70 12.43 19.75
N ASN A 151 18.72 12.10 21.04
CA ASN A 151 18.12 10.87 21.56
C ASN A 151 16.60 10.76 21.36
N ASP A 152 15.90 11.89 21.27
CA ASP A 152 14.46 12.00 21.10
C ASP A 152 14.03 12.33 19.65
N SER A 153 14.99 12.57 18.75
CA SER A 153 14.72 12.82 17.33
C SER A 153 14.05 11.63 16.66
N VAL A 154 13.30 11.86 15.59
CA VAL A 154 12.71 10.77 14.80
C VAL A 154 13.77 10.21 13.86
N ILE A 155 13.96 8.90 13.89
CA ILE A 155 14.71 8.18 12.85
C ILE A 155 13.70 7.69 11.82
N ILE A 156 13.98 7.87 10.53
CA ILE A 156 13.14 7.39 9.44
C ILE A 156 13.91 6.33 8.67
N VAL A 157 13.38 5.11 8.61
CA VAL A 157 13.99 3.98 7.90
C VAL A 157 13.17 3.70 6.65
N VAL A 158 13.79 3.87 5.48
CA VAL A 158 13.20 3.62 4.17
C VAL A 158 13.69 2.28 3.65
N GLN A 159 12.78 1.35 3.36
CA GLN A 159 13.12 0.12 2.63
C GLN A 159 13.17 0.41 1.13
N VAL A 160 14.33 0.20 0.50
CA VAL A 160 14.61 0.48 -0.91
C VAL A 160 14.92 -0.82 -1.66
N HIS A 161 14.37 -0.95 -2.86
CA HIS A 161 14.63 -2.05 -3.77
C HIS A 161 15.24 -1.51 -5.08
N THR A 162 14.44 -1.34 -6.13
CA THR A 162 14.92 -0.98 -7.48
C THR A 162 14.08 0.11 -8.15
N ARG A 163 13.08 0.68 -7.46
CA ARG A 163 12.13 1.60 -8.10
C ARG A 163 12.52 3.06 -7.87
N ILE A 164 13.61 3.47 -8.52
CA ILE A 164 14.21 4.81 -8.37
C ILE A 164 13.20 5.95 -8.58
N ASN A 165 12.27 5.84 -9.53
CA ASN A 165 11.28 6.90 -9.80
C ASN A 165 10.40 7.18 -8.57
N TYR A 166 9.92 6.15 -7.88
CA TYR A 166 9.17 6.35 -6.64
C TYR A 166 10.04 6.97 -5.54
N LEU A 167 11.28 6.47 -5.41
CA LEU A 167 12.22 6.97 -4.42
C LEU A 167 12.50 8.47 -4.59
N ARG A 168 12.61 8.96 -5.84
CA ARG A 168 12.74 10.39 -6.16
C ARG A 168 11.58 11.20 -5.57
N HIS A 169 10.35 10.75 -5.76
CA HIS A 169 9.17 11.42 -5.21
C HIS A 169 9.10 11.37 -3.68
N LEU A 170 9.51 10.25 -3.07
CA LEU A 170 9.65 10.16 -1.62
C LEU A 170 10.65 11.20 -1.10
N ILE A 171 11.86 11.26 -1.67
CA ILE A 171 12.92 12.20 -1.28
C ILE A 171 12.42 13.65 -1.41
N VAL A 172 11.77 13.99 -2.52
CA VAL A 172 11.19 15.33 -2.74
C VAL A 172 10.10 15.66 -1.71
N SER A 173 9.27 14.70 -1.33
CA SER A 173 8.25 14.92 -0.29
C SER A 173 8.85 15.07 1.12
N LEU A 174 9.93 14.32 1.42
CA LEU A 174 10.70 14.46 2.66
C LEU A 174 11.40 15.81 2.75
N ALA A 175 12.00 16.29 1.67
CA ALA A 175 12.68 17.58 1.60
C ALA A 175 11.76 18.77 1.92
N GLN A 176 10.46 18.63 1.64
CA GLN A 176 9.44 19.64 1.91
C GLN A 176 8.86 19.54 3.33
N ALA A 177 9.17 18.49 4.08
CA ALA A 177 8.60 18.29 5.40
C ALA A 177 9.23 19.20 6.44
N ARG A 178 8.38 19.79 7.28
CA ARG A 178 8.82 20.65 8.36
C ARG A 178 9.66 19.87 9.36
N ASP A 179 10.76 20.48 9.81
CA ASP A 179 11.69 19.92 10.80
C ASP A 179 12.45 18.65 10.36
N ILE A 180 12.46 18.33 9.06
CA ILE A 180 13.17 17.15 8.53
C ILE A 180 14.68 17.15 8.84
N SER A 181 15.30 18.33 8.92
CA SER A 181 16.74 18.50 9.22
C SER A 181 17.16 17.94 10.59
N LYS A 182 16.22 17.80 11.52
CA LYS A 182 16.45 17.19 12.85
C LYS A 182 16.49 15.66 12.80
N SER A 183 15.88 15.05 11.78
CA SER A 183 15.75 13.60 11.66
C SER A 183 17.02 12.97 11.06
N LEU A 184 17.21 11.66 11.31
CA LEU A 184 18.15 10.82 10.57
C LEU A 184 17.35 9.99 9.57
N LEU A 185 17.67 10.12 8.27
CA LEU A 185 17.18 9.24 7.23
C LEU A 185 18.12 8.05 7.06
N ILE A 186 17.58 6.84 7.17
CA ILE A 186 18.29 5.60 6.92
C ILE A 186 17.67 4.93 5.70
N PHE A 187 18.43 4.84 4.60
CA PHE A 187 18.02 4.09 3.42
C PHE A 187 18.61 2.68 3.50
N SER A 188 17.72 1.69 3.55
CA SER A 188 18.06 0.28 3.66
C SER A 188 17.83 -0.41 2.33
N HIS A 189 18.90 -0.85 1.68
CA HIS A 189 18.90 -1.37 0.31
C HIS A 189 19.02 -2.90 0.30
N ASP A 190 18.18 -3.60 -0.45
CA ASP A 190 18.40 -5.04 -0.76
C ASP A 190 18.86 -5.29 -2.20
N PHE A 191 19.10 -4.22 -2.94
CA PHE A 191 19.69 -4.25 -4.27
C PHE A 191 20.69 -3.10 -4.37
N TYR A 192 21.94 -3.43 -4.69
CA TYR A 192 23.00 -2.46 -4.93
C TYR A 192 22.83 -1.91 -6.34
N ASP A 193 22.40 -0.65 -6.40
CA ASP A 193 22.24 0.09 -7.64
C ASP A 193 22.91 1.43 -7.50
N ASP A 194 23.81 1.68 -8.43
CA ASP A 194 24.70 2.81 -8.47
C ASP A 194 23.94 4.14 -8.61
N ASP A 195 22.89 4.20 -9.43
CA ASP A 195 22.08 5.41 -9.62
C ASP A 195 21.20 5.70 -8.40
N ILE A 196 20.68 4.66 -7.74
CA ILE A 196 19.95 4.78 -6.47
C ILE A 196 20.90 5.26 -5.36
N ASN A 197 22.11 4.72 -5.29
CA ASN A 197 23.11 5.12 -4.31
C ASN A 197 23.48 6.59 -4.50
N ASP A 198 23.82 6.98 -5.73
CA ASP A 198 24.18 8.35 -6.07
C ASP A 198 23.03 9.33 -5.76
N LEU A 199 21.77 8.94 -6.01
CA LEU A 199 20.60 9.73 -5.66
C LEU A 199 20.50 9.97 -4.13
N VAL A 200 20.70 8.94 -3.32
CA VAL A 200 20.62 9.06 -1.86
C VAL A 200 21.78 9.90 -1.32
N GLN A 201 22.98 9.78 -1.89
CA GLN A 201 24.15 10.57 -1.48
C GLN A 201 24.03 12.06 -1.78
N GLN A 202 23.21 12.44 -2.78
CA GLN A 202 22.94 13.84 -3.12
C GLN A 202 22.00 14.56 -2.17
N ILE A 203 21.38 13.85 -1.22
CA ILE A 203 20.48 14.45 -0.22
C ILE A 203 21.27 15.41 0.67
N ASP A 204 20.85 16.67 0.70
CA ASP A 204 21.55 17.77 1.40
C ASP A 204 20.70 18.50 2.44
N PHE A 205 19.48 18.04 2.72
CA PHE A 205 18.52 18.72 3.60
C PHE A 205 18.40 18.10 5.01
N CYS A 206 19.09 16.98 5.28
CA CYS A 206 19.14 16.33 6.59
C CYS A 206 20.30 15.33 6.70
N LYS A 207 20.44 14.67 7.87
CA LYS A 207 21.37 13.57 8.07
C LYS A 207 20.93 12.32 7.31
N VAL A 208 21.87 11.66 6.63
CA VAL A 208 21.58 10.46 5.83
C VAL A 208 22.57 9.34 6.14
N LEU A 209 22.06 8.12 6.25
CA LEU A 209 22.85 6.90 6.37
C LEU A 209 22.33 5.86 5.38
N GLN A 210 23.24 5.19 4.67
CA GLN A 210 22.90 4.04 3.83
C GLN A 210 23.35 2.75 4.52
N ILE A 211 22.48 1.75 4.52
CA ILE A 211 22.77 0.38 4.96
C ILE A 211 22.33 -0.60 3.88
N PHE A 212 23.07 -1.70 3.71
CA PHE A 212 22.84 -2.64 2.63
C PHE A 212 22.61 -4.05 3.18
N TYR A 213 21.46 -4.65 2.87
CA TYR A 213 21.13 -6.01 3.26
C TYR A 213 22.11 -7.00 2.58
N PRO A 214 22.94 -7.72 3.36
CA PRO A 214 24.07 -8.46 2.79
C PRO A 214 23.68 -9.82 2.19
N TYR A 215 22.46 -10.29 2.42
CA TYR A 215 22.01 -11.61 1.98
C TYR A 215 20.89 -11.52 0.92
N SER A 216 21.06 -10.62 -0.05
CA SER A 216 20.12 -10.41 -1.14
C SER A 216 20.27 -11.46 -2.25
N ILE A 217 19.23 -11.60 -3.08
CA ILE A 217 19.25 -12.43 -4.30
C ILE A 217 20.30 -11.93 -5.31
N GLN A 218 20.61 -10.63 -5.33
CA GLN A 218 21.63 -10.04 -6.19
C GLN A 218 23.03 -10.53 -5.81
N THR A 219 23.29 -10.65 -4.51
CA THR A 219 24.59 -11.09 -3.98
C THR A 219 24.72 -12.61 -3.97
N HIS A 220 23.61 -13.36 -3.91
CA HIS A 220 23.60 -14.83 -3.84
C HIS A 220 22.82 -15.46 -5.01
N PRO A 221 23.17 -15.21 -6.28
CA PRO A 221 22.32 -15.59 -7.42
C PRO A 221 22.15 -17.10 -7.62
N HIS A 222 23.10 -17.91 -7.12
CA HIS A 222 23.19 -19.36 -7.36
C HIS A 222 23.33 -20.18 -6.06
N GLU A 223 23.02 -19.57 -4.93
CA GLU A 223 23.12 -20.21 -3.61
C GLU A 223 22.06 -19.61 -2.69
N PHE A 224 21.71 -20.30 -1.61
CA PHE A 224 20.85 -19.72 -0.60
C PHE A 224 21.49 -18.45 0.01
N PRO A 225 20.75 -17.35 0.23
CA PRO A 225 19.28 -17.20 0.11
C PRO A 225 18.77 -16.71 -1.25
N GLY A 226 19.57 -16.66 -2.30
CA GLY A 226 19.00 -16.55 -3.66
C GLY A 226 18.49 -17.90 -4.15
N VAL A 227 18.66 -18.18 -5.43
CA VAL A 227 18.12 -19.38 -6.08
C VAL A 227 19.23 -20.42 -6.20
N ASP A 228 19.21 -21.41 -5.31
CA ASP A 228 20.12 -22.55 -5.40
C ASP A 228 19.65 -23.49 -6.54
N PRO A 229 20.54 -23.94 -7.45
CA PRO A 229 20.18 -24.87 -8.53
C PRO A 229 19.54 -26.18 -8.05
N ASN A 230 19.79 -26.60 -6.80
CA ASN A 230 19.25 -27.82 -6.21
C ASN A 230 18.01 -27.58 -5.34
N ASP A 231 17.44 -26.37 -5.34
CA ASP A 231 16.16 -26.11 -4.67
C ASP A 231 15.00 -26.83 -5.38
N CYS A 232 14.03 -27.30 -4.61
CA CYS A 232 12.85 -27.96 -5.16
C CYS A 232 12.01 -26.97 -5.98
N PRO A 233 11.55 -27.35 -7.18
CA PRO A 233 10.62 -26.52 -7.96
C PRO A 233 9.36 -26.21 -7.14
N ARG A 234 8.93 -24.95 -7.14
CA ARG A 234 7.83 -24.44 -6.30
C ARG A 234 6.61 -25.37 -6.18
N ASN A 235 6.17 -25.95 -7.31
CA ASN A 235 4.91 -26.71 -7.39
C ASN A 235 5.12 -28.23 -7.53
N ILE A 236 6.35 -28.74 -7.33
CA ILE A 236 6.58 -30.19 -7.32
C ILE A 236 5.85 -30.80 -6.11
N LYS A 237 5.29 -32.01 -6.26
CA LYS A 237 4.67 -32.72 -5.12
C LYS A 237 5.73 -33.19 -4.14
N LYS A 238 5.39 -33.25 -2.85
CA LYS A 238 6.34 -33.64 -1.80
C LYS A 238 6.96 -35.02 -2.04
N GLU A 239 6.17 -35.98 -2.47
CA GLU A 239 6.67 -37.34 -2.75
C GLU A 239 7.71 -37.32 -3.88
N GLN A 240 7.47 -36.52 -4.92
CA GLN A 240 8.40 -36.34 -6.03
C GLN A 240 9.64 -35.56 -5.61
N ALA A 241 9.50 -34.53 -4.75
CA ALA A 241 10.62 -33.77 -4.21
C ALA A 241 11.59 -34.66 -3.42
N LEU A 242 11.04 -35.58 -2.61
CA LEU A 242 11.82 -36.56 -1.85
C LEU A 242 12.56 -37.54 -2.76
N ILE A 243 11.93 -37.96 -3.86
CA ILE A 243 12.56 -38.81 -4.88
C ILE A 243 13.68 -38.05 -5.61
N SER A 244 13.45 -36.79 -5.96
CA SER A 244 14.46 -35.94 -6.62
C SER A 244 15.58 -35.48 -5.68
N ASN A 245 15.45 -35.73 -4.37
CA ASN A 245 16.41 -35.36 -3.34
C ASN A 245 16.88 -33.89 -3.41
N CYS A 246 15.96 -32.97 -3.68
CA CYS A 246 16.25 -31.54 -3.71
C CYS A 246 16.36 -30.95 -2.28
N ASN A 247 17.12 -29.86 -2.13
CA ASN A 247 17.61 -29.35 -0.84
C ASN A 247 16.53 -29.21 0.25
N ASN A 248 15.37 -28.68 -0.12
CA ASN A 248 14.29 -28.33 0.80
C ASN A 248 13.08 -29.28 0.70
N ALA A 249 13.25 -30.49 0.15
CA ALA A 249 12.16 -31.45 -0.11
C ALA A 249 11.28 -31.76 1.11
N LEU A 250 11.86 -31.77 2.31
CA LEU A 250 11.16 -32.06 3.57
C LEU A 250 10.29 -30.89 4.06
N TYR A 251 10.53 -29.68 3.57
CA TYR A 251 10.05 -28.42 4.15
C TYR A 251 9.23 -27.56 3.16
N PRO A 252 8.11 -28.09 2.59
CA PRO A 252 7.16 -27.24 1.87
C PRO A 252 6.40 -26.33 2.85
N ASP A 253 5.80 -25.27 2.32
CA ASP A 253 4.89 -24.39 3.04
C ASP A 253 3.56 -25.08 3.39
N LEU A 254 2.70 -24.36 4.11
CA LEU A 254 1.41 -24.83 4.61
C LEU A 254 0.40 -25.17 3.51
N TYR A 255 0.70 -24.79 2.27
CA TYR A 255 -0.07 -25.10 1.06
C TYR A 255 0.63 -26.14 0.17
N GLY A 256 1.75 -26.71 0.61
CA GLY A 256 2.48 -27.74 -0.11
C GLY A 256 3.43 -27.21 -1.20
N HIS A 257 3.80 -25.93 -1.14
CA HIS A 257 4.69 -25.31 -2.12
C HIS A 257 6.10 -25.08 -1.57
N TYR A 258 7.09 -25.13 -2.45
CA TYR A 258 8.48 -24.85 -2.10
C TYR A 258 8.83 -23.37 -2.27
N ARG A 259 9.93 -22.99 -1.62
CA ARG A 259 10.48 -21.64 -1.56
C ARG A 259 10.69 -21.00 -2.94
N GLU A 260 10.40 -19.70 -3.03
CA GLU A 260 10.86 -18.84 -4.11
C GLU A 260 11.60 -17.63 -3.50
N ALA A 261 12.89 -17.49 -3.79
CA ALA A 261 13.78 -16.49 -3.19
C ALA A 261 13.25 -15.04 -3.28
N LYS A 262 12.65 -14.69 -4.43
CA LYS A 262 12.07 -13.35 -4.66
C LYS A 262 10.94 -12.97 -3.69
N PHE A 263 10.22 -13.96 -3.14
CA PHE A 263 9.12 -13.71 -2.20
C PHE A 263 9.60 -13.66 -0.75
N THR A 264 10.73 -14.30 -0.44
CA THR A 264 11.26 -14.35 0.92
C THR A 264 12.18 -13.16 1.24
N GLN A 265 12.84 -12.57 0.23
CA GLN A 265 13.76 -11.45 0.45
C GLN A 265 13.14 -10.28 1.23
N THR A 266 11.89 -9.88 0.93
CA THR A 266 11.25 -8.73 1.56
C THR A 266 11.11 -8.88 3.08
N LYS A 267 10.74 -10.08 3.57
CA LYS A 267 10.61 -10.35 5.01
C LYS A 267 11.95 -10.45 5.70
N HIS A 268 12.95 -11.06 5.05
CA HIS A 268 14.32 -11.07 5.53
C HIS A 268 14.88 -9.65 5.68
N HIS A 269 14.81 -8.86 4.61
CA HIS A 269 15.28 -7.48 4.60
C HIS A 269 14.57 -6.64 5.67
N TRP A 270 13.25 -6.81 5.84
CA TRP A 270 12.52 -6.07 6.85
C TRP A 270 12.99 -6.38 8.28
N TRP A 271 13.20 -7.67 8.57
CA TRP A 271 13.67 -8.12 9.87
C TRP A 271 15.12 -7.72 10.15
N TRP A 272 16.00 -7.90 9.16
CA TRP A 272 17.40 -7.49 9.22
C TRP A 272 17.54 -6.00 9.51
N LYS A 273 16.88 -5.14 8.72
CA LYS A 273 17.06 -3.69 8.85
C LYS A 273 16.56 -3.17 10.20
N ALA A 274 15.51 -3.77 10.74
CA ALA A 274 15.01 -3.41 12.06
C ALA A 274 16.00 -3.81 13.17
N ASN A 275 16.58 -5.01 13.11
CA ASN A 275 17.65 -5.40 14.05
C ASN A 275 18.87 -4.48 13.91
N ARG A 276 19.33 -4.21 12.67
CA ARG A 276 20.46 -3.32 12.40
C ARG A 276 20.24 -1.93 13.03
N VAL A 277 19.12 -1.29 12.69
CA VAL A 277 18.80 0.07 13.15
C VAL A 277 18.63 0.17 14.66
N PHE A 278 17.98 -0.80 15.30
CA PHE A 278 17.77 -0.72 16.74
C PHE A 278 18.95 -1.26 17.55
N ASN A 279 19.74 -2.20 17.06
CA ASN A 279 20.64 -2.97 17.92
C ASN A 279 22.10 -2.99 17.50
N GLU A 280 22.46 -2.54 16.30
CA GLU A 280 23.82 -2.71 15.79
C GLU A 280 24.45 -1.45 15.20
N LEU A 281 23.67 -0.42 14.86
CA LEU A 281 24.22 0.87 14.44
C LEU A 281 24.74 1.67 15.63
N GLU A 282 25.94 2.25 15.51
CA GLU A 282 26.54 3.01 16.61
C GLU A 282 25.79 4.34 16.84
N VAL A 283 25.43 5.05 15.75
CA VAL A 283 24.69 6.32 15.83
C VAL A 283 23.34 6.19 16.53
N THR A 284 22.73 5.01 16.53
CA THR A 284 21.42 4.77 17.16
C THR A 284 21.51 4.05 18.50
N ARG A 285 22.72 3.77 19.01
CA ARG A 285 22.93 2.91 20.19
C ARG A 285 22.14 3.35 21.42
N PHE A 286 22.08 4.65 21.69
CA PHE A 286 21.39 5.25 22.84
C PHE A 286 20.08 5.96 22.48
N HIS A 287 19.65 5.86 21.23
CA HIS A 287 18.43 6.51 20.77
C HIS A 287 17.18 5.95 21.46
N THR A 288 16.30 6.82 21.93
CA THR A 288 15.08 6.47 22.68
C THR A 288 13.79 6.93 22.01
N GLY A 289 13.90 7.81 21.01
CA GLY A 289 12.79 8.33 20.23
C GLY A 289 12.10 7.29 19.36
N LEU A 290 11.28 7.78 18.43
CA LEU A 290 10.56 6.94 17.49
C LEU A 290 11.43 6.58 16.28
N VAL A 291 11.28 5.34 15.82
CA VAL A 291 11.74 4.90 14.50
C VAL A 291 10.50 4.72 13.62
N LEU A 292 10.41 5.53 12.56
CA LEU A 292 9.34 5.53 11.57
C LEU A 292 9.78 4.68 10.36
N PHE A 293 8.97 3.69 9.99
CA PHE A 293 9.24 2.85 8.83
C PHE A 293 8.45 3.31 7.61
N LEU A 294 9.17 3.50 6.50
CA LEU A 294 8.64 3.83 5.18
C LEU A 294 9.19 2.86 4.12
N GLU A 295 8.59 2.90 2.93
CA GLU A 295 9.01 2.16 1.74
C GLU A 295 9.24 3.18 0.61
N GLU A 296 10.04 2.81 -0.39
CA GLU A 296 10.43 3.70 -1.51
C GLU A 296 9.24 4.30 -2.30
N ASP A 297 8.07 3.69 -2.24
CA ASP A 297 6.83 4.12 -2.90
C ASP A 297 5.81 4.77 -1.95
N HIS A 298 6.31 5.30 -0.84
CA HIS A 298 5.56 6.25 -0.03
C HIS A 298 5.77 7.70 -0.48
N TYR A 299 4.80 8.55 -0.16
CA TYR A 299 4.86 10.01 -0.26
C TYR A 299 4.38 10.59 1.06
N VAL A 300 5.08 11.60 1.61
CA VAL A 300 4.73 12.19 2.91
C VAL A 300 4.15 13.60 2.79
N ALA A 301 3.26 13.96 3.72
CA ALA A 301 2.72 15.31 3.86
C ALA A 301 3.72 16.22 4.60
N GLU A 302 3.70 17.53 4.33
CA GLU A 302 4.62 18.51 4.95
C GLU A 302 4.56 18.58 6.50
N ASP A 303 3.45 18.15 7.12
CA ASP A 303 3.24 18.16 8.58
C ASP A 303 3.42 16.79 9.26
N PHE A 304 3.94 15.77 8.55
CA PHE A 304 3.94 14.39 9.07
C PHE A 304 4.74 14.23 10.38
N LEU A 305 5.91 14.86 10.48
CA LEU A 305 6.74 14.84 11.70
C LEU A 305 6.08 15.62 12.85
N TYR A 306 5.49 16.77 12.54
CA TYR A 306 4.74 17.58 13.50
C TYR A 306 3.59 16.77 14.12
N LEU A 307 2.81 16.10 13.27
CA LEU A 307 1.70 15.28 13.72
C LEU A 307 2.16 14.05 14.50
N LEU A 308 3.25 13.40 14.06
CA LEU A 308 3.83 12.26 14.77
C LEU A 308 4.27 12.63 16.19
N ALA A 309 4.96 13.77 16.33
CA ALA A 309 5.37 14.29 17.64
C ALA A 309 4.15 14.57 18.53
N MET A 310 3.10 15.18 17.97
CA MET A 310 1.85 15.43 18.70
C MET A 310 1.16 14.13 19.13
N MET A 311 1.12 13.11 18.26
CA MET A 311 0.57 11.79 18.58
C MET A 311 1.36 11.11 19.71
N GLN A 312 2.69 11.15 19.66
CA GLN A 312 3.55 10.60 20.70
C GLN A 312 3.31 11.28 22.04
N GLN A 313 3.30 12.61 22.08
CA GLN A 313 3.06 13.39 23.30
C GLN A 313 1.69 13.06 23.92
N ARG A 314 0.65 12.97 23.08
CA ARG A 314 -0.72 12.71 23.51
C ARG A 314 -1.07 11.24 23.69
N THR A 315 -0.12 10.32 23.45
CA THR A 315 -0.34 8.88 23.63
C THR A 315 -0.71 8.55 25.07
N LYS A 316 -0.04 9.16 26.07
CA LYS A 316 -0.30 8.88 27.49
C LYS A 316 -1.72 9.24 27.91
N ASP A 317 -2.28 10.33 27.37
CA ASP A 317 -3.61 10.83 27.77
C ASP A 317 -4.73 10.25 26.90
N LEU A 318 -4.50 10.11 25.59
CA LEU A 318 -5.53 9.71 24.64
C LEU A 318 -5.57 8.19 24.42
N CYS A 319 -4.43 7.50 24.51
CA CYS A 319 -4.35 6.06 24.27
C CYS A 319 -3.22 5.39 25.08
N PRO A 320 -3.39 5.19 26.40
CA PRO A 320 -2.37 4.58 27.26
C PRO A 320 -1.92 3.17 26.82
N GLN A 321 -2.77 2.46 26.07
CA GLN A 321 -2.48 1.15 25.51
C GLN A 321 -1.71 1.19 24.18
N CYS A 322 -1.64 2.34 23.50
CA CYS A 322 -1.00 2.45 22.19
C CYS A 322 0.52 2.34 22.32
N ASN A 323 1.12 1.51 21.47
CA ASN A 323 2.56 1.26 21.39
C ASN A 323 3.09 1.34 19.95
N ILE A 324 2.21 1.62 18.98
CA ILE A 324 2.49 1.94 17.59
C ILE A 324 1.71 3.20 17.20
N LEU A 325 2.30 4.06 16.38
CA LEU A 325 1.64 5.23 15.78
C LEU A 325 1.63 5.04 14.26
N SER A 326 0.50 5.25 13.59
CA SER A 326 0.34 5.07 12.14
C SER A 326 -0.10 6.36 11.48
N LEU A 327 0.70 6.82 10.52
CA LEU A 327 0.48 8.04 9.75
C LEU A 327 -0.20 7.79 8.39
N GLY A 328 -0.20 6.55 7.89
CA GLY A 328 -0.82 6.20 6.62
C GLY A 328 -2.04 5.30 6.77
N THR A 329 -2.97 5.42 5.80
CA THR A 329 -4.01 4.42 5.50
C THR A 329 -4.21 4.39 3.98
N TYR A 330 -4.67 3.26 3.43
CA TYR A 330 -4.80 3.12 1.97
C TYR A 330 -5.90 4.04 1.44
N LEU A 331 -5.62 4.78 0.36
CA LEU A 331 -6.58 5.70 -0.28
C LEU A 331 -7.88 5.00 -0.69
N LYS A 332 -7.84 3.71 -1.07
CA LYS A 332 -9.05 2.91 -1.39
C LYS A 332 -10.00 2.74 -0.20
N THR A 333 -9.47 2.78 1.03
CA THR A 333 -10.28 2.79 2.26
C THR A 333 -10.65 4.21 2.72
N PHE A 334 -10.04 5.23 2.11
CA PHE A 334 -10.31 6.63 2.40
C PHE A 334 -11.41 7.15 1.46
N ASN A 335 -12.64 6.87 1.85
CA ASN A 335 -13.80 7.22 1.05
C ASN A 335 -14.19 8.67 1.37
N TYR A 336 -13.72 9.61 0.53
CA TYR A 336 -13.92 11.08 0.64
C TYR A 336 -15.41 11.48 0.83
N TYR A 337 -16.35 10.59 0.49
CA TYR A 337 -17.80 10.85 0.44
C TYR A 337 -18.61 10.29 1.62
N THR A 338 -18.09 9.36 2.42
CA THR A 338 -18.97 8.56 3.32
C THR A 338 -19.29 9.19 4.66
N TYR A 339 -18.79 10.39 4.97
CA TYR A 339 -19.08 11.03 6.25
C TYR A 339 -20.38 11.85 6.28
N HIS A 340 -21.17 11.87 5.20
CA HIS A 340 -22.48 12.53 5.18
C HIS A 340 -23.67 11.63 5.58
N SER A 341 -23.58 10.31 5.39
CA SER A 341 -24.79 9.44 5.51
C SER A 341 -25.16 9.02 6.93
N LYS A 342 -24.27 9.22 7.93
CA LYS A 342 -24.56 8.87 9.34
C LYS A 342 -25.05 10.02 10.21
N GLN A 343 -25.07 11.25 9.70
CA GLN A 343 -25.62 12.40 10.44
C GLN A 343 -27.05 12.73 9.99
N LEU A 344 -27.39 12.45 8.72
CA LEU A 344 -28.73 12.69 8.16
C LEU A 344 -29.84 11.79 8.72
N THR A 345 -29.52 10.64 9.34
CA THR A 345 -30.50 9.80 10.05
C THR A 345 -30.70 10.17 11.51
N ALA A 346 -29.82 11.00 12.08
CA ALA A 346 -29.98 11.56 13.43
C ALA A 346 -30.64 12.94 13.42
N SER A 347 -30.60 13.66 12.29
CA SER A 347 -31.24 14.96 12.11
C SER A 347 -32.62 14.92 11.44
N SER A 348 -33.07 13.75 10.96
CA SER A 348 -34.40 13.56 10.36
C SER A 348 -35.47 13.01 11.32
N SER A 349 -35.12 12.67 12.57
CA SER A 349 -36.07 12.38 13.64
C SER A 349 -36.36 13.59 14.56
N ALA A 350 -35.76 14.74 14.28
CA ALA A 350 -35.90 15.96 15.08
C ALA A 350 -36.66 17.10 14.38
N LEU A 351 -37.26 16.86 13.21
CA LEU A 351 -37.98 17.89 12.45
C LEU A 351 -39.32 17.39 11.90
N SER A 352 -40.18 16.87 12.78
CA SER A 352 -41.61 16.71 12.49
C SER A 352 -42.45 16.77 13.76
N SER A 353 -42.38 17.88 14.49
CA SER A 353 -43.45 18.28 15.43
C SER A 353 -43.26 19.73 15.88
N SER A 354 -43.74 20.68 15.08
CA SER A 354 -43.98 22.05 15.56
C SER A 354 -45.20 22.65 14.90
N THR A 355 -46.39 22.23 15.35
CA THR A 355 -47.58 23.09 15.33
C THR A 355 -48.51 22.71 16.49
N SER A 356 -48.75 23.71 17.33
CA SER A 356 -49.82 23.88 18.33
C SER A 356 -49.35 23.89 19.80
N LEU A 357 -49.09 25.11 20.27
CA LEU A 357 -49.14 25.46 21.70
C LEU A 357 -50.59 25.38 22.18
N LYS A 358 -50.84 24.60 23.24
CA LYS A 358 -51.72 24.97 24.36
C LYS A 358 -51.56 23.98 25.53
N ASN A 359 -51.49 24.56 26.73
CA ASN A 359 -51.47 23.98 28.08
C ASN A 359 -50.12 23.49 28.62
N ALA A 360 -49.34 24.45 29.13
CA ALA A 360 -48.41 24.22 30.21
C ALA A 360 -49.17 24.03 31.53
N LYS A 361 -48.88 22.95 32.27
CA LYS A 361 -48.97 22.93 33.73
C LYS A 361 -47.56 22.75 34.29
N VAL A 362 -47.17 23.78 35.01
CA VAL A 362 -46.04 23.95 35.92
C VAL A 362 -45.84 22.72 36.82
N TYR A 363 -44.59 22.33 37.13
CA TYR A 363 -44.13 22.22 38.52
C TYR A 363 -42.59 22.25 38.62
N VAL A 364 -42.17 22.96 39.66
CA VAL A 364 -40.84 23.39 40.08
C VAL A 364 -40.26 22.38 41.08
N GLY A 365 -38.94 22.23 41.06
CA GLY A 365 -38.01 22.09 42.20
C GLY A 365 -38.35 21.27 43.46
N ASP A 366 -37.36 20.45 43.79
CA ASP A 366 -36.68 20.37 45.10
C ASP A 366 -36.97 19.25 46.13
N THR A 367 -35.83 18.66 46.54
CA THR A 367 -35.39 18.22 47.88
C THR A 367 -35.88 16.92 48.55
N SER A 368 -34.89 16.26 49.20
CA SER A 368 -34.95 15.38 50.40
C SER A 368 -35.73 14.06 50.27
N ASP A 369 -35.43 12.91 50.89
CA ASP A 369 -34.51 12.51 51.96
C ASP A 369 -34.53 10.96 52.04
N VAL A 370 -33.38 10.37 52.38
CA VAL A 370 -33.19 9.39 53.47
C VAL A 370 -33.87 7.99 53.46
N ASP A 371 -32.98 7.02 53.64
CA ASP A 371 -33.06 5.75 54.38
C ASP A 371 -33.70 4.45 53.83
N ASN A 372 -32.82 3.45 53.93
CA ASN A 372 -32.99 2.17 54.62
C ASN A 372 -33.30 0.89 53.84
N ASN A 373 -32.25 0.06 53.85
CA ASN A 373 -32.21 -1.30 54.36
C ASN A 373 -32.58 -2.49 53.45
N ASN A 374 -31.65 -3.45 53.55
CA ASN A 374 -31.88 -4.90 53.67
C ASN A 374 -32.37 -5.65 52.42
N ASN A 375 -31.99 -6.90 52.18
CA ASN A 375 -30.95 -7.79 52.69
C ASN A 375 -31.05 -9.03 51.77
N SER A 376 -29.94 -9.72 51.59
CA SER A 376 -29.86 -11.18 51.49
C SER A 376 -30.62 -11.97 50.41
N ASN A 377 -29.77 -12.72 49.70
CA ASN A 377 -29.77 -14.18 49.62
C ASN A 377 -30.42 -14.93 48.45
N ASN A 378 -29.55 -15.79 47.93
CA ASN A 378 -29.76 -17.21 47.66
C ASN A 378 -30.19 -17.66 46.25
N ASN A 379 -29.15 -18.17 45.58
CA ASN A 379 -28.97 -19.59 45.25
C ASN A 379 -29.78 -20.24 44.14
N ASN A 380 -28.99 -20.96 43.33
CA ASN A 380 -29.27 -22.27 42.73
C ASN A 380 -30.32 -22.30 41.62
N LYS A 381 -30.26 -23.16 40.62
CA LYS A 381 -29.26 -24.07 40.03
C LYS A 381 -30.01 -24.66 38.82
N ASN A 382 -29.24 -25.05 37.82
CA ASN A 382 -29.49 -26.23 36.98
C ASN A 382 -30.62 -26.27 35.93
N LYS A 383 -30.11 -26.46 34.70
CA LYS A 383 -30.33 -27.59 33.78
C LYS A 383 -31.60 -27.64 32.91
N ASN A 384 -31.31 -27.57 31.60
CA ASN A 384 -31.66 -28.52 30.54
C ASN A 384 -33.10 -29.02 30.43
N ASN A 385 -33.77 -28.73 29.31
CA ASN A 385 -33.87 -29.72 28.22
C ASN A 385 -34.56 -29.17 26.95
N LYS A 386 -34.11 -29.73 25.82
CA LYS A 386 -34.74 -29.75 24.48
C LYS A 386 -36.22 -30.12 24.54
N ILE A 387 -37.02 -29.63 23.59
CA ILE A 387 -37.92 -30.41 22.71
C ILE A 387 -38.31 -29.54 21.49
N MET A 388 -38.19 -30.13 20.29
CA MET A 388 -38.79 -29.67 19.03
C MET A 388 -40.14 -30.39 18.85
N ASN A 389 -41.20 -29.69 18.43
CA ASN A 389 -41.89 -29.90 17.15
C ASN A 389 -43.33 -29.31 17.08
N ASN A 390 -43.59 -28.72 15.92
CA ASN A 390 -44.78 -28.85 15.04
C ASN A 390 -45.93 -27.81 14.97
N LYS A 391 -46.18 -27.48 13.68
CA LYS A 391 -47.42 -27.09 12.94
C LYS A 391 -47.90 -25.62 13.04
N LYS A 392 -47.86 -24.87 11.92
CA LYS A 392 -48.88 -24.71 10.82
C LYS A 392 -50.16 -24.04 11.37
N THR A 393 -50.64 -22.88 10.90
CA THR A 393 -51.16 -22.52 9.55
C THR A 393 -51.62 -21.05 9.55
N SER A 394 -51.60 -20.35 8.42
CA SER A 394 -52.57 -19.27 8.12
C SER A 394 -52.75 -19.04 6.62
N HIS A 395 -54.01 -19.19 6.16
CA HIS A 395 -54.58 -18.76 4.86
C HIS A 395 -54.53 -17.22 4.74
N MET A 396 -54.24 -16.61 3.57
CA MET A 396 -55.01 -16.46 2.31
C MET A 396 -56.24 -15.54 2.43
N ASN A 397 -56.16 -14.31 1.90
CA ASN A 397 -57.00 -13.84 0.78
C ASN A 397 -56.73 -12.38 0.38
N THR A 398 -56.93 -12.15 -0.92
CA THR A 398 -56.64 -10.97 -1.74
C THR A 398 -57.96 -10.42 -2.33
N VAL A 399 -57.86 -9.26 -3.01
CA VAL A 399 -58.81 -8.67 -4.01
C VAL A 399 -59.87 -7.72 -3.39
N THR A 400 -60.15 -6.48 -3.81
CA THR A 400 -60.31 -5.79 -5.14
C THR A 400 -60.25 -4.25 -4.89
N ALA A 401 -59.53 -3.37 -5.62
CA ALA A 401 -59.68 -2.79 -6.96
C ALA A 401 -60.68 -1.59 -7.11
N THR A 402 -60.17 -0.43 -7.59
CA THR A 402 -60.77 0.63 -8.48
C THR A 402 -59.83 1.86 -8.49
N SER A 403 -59.01 2.13 -9.52
CA SER A 403 -59.24 2.76 -10.84
C SER A 403 -59.38 4.31 -10.83
N ASN A 404 -58.33 5.04 -11.26
CA ASN A 404 -58.42 5.93 -12.42
C ASN A 404 -57.05 6.43 -12.90
N THR A 405 -56.94 6.48 -14.23
CA THR A 405 -55.77 6.72 -15.10
C THR A 405 -55.75 8.14 -15.66
N ASN A 406 -54.56 8.66 -15.99
CA ASN A 406 -54.31 9.38 -17.25
C ASN A 406 -52.81 9.40 -17.63
N ASN A 407 -52.48 8.49 -18.54
CA ASN A 407 -51.54 8.50 -19.68
C ASN A 407 -50.61 9.71 -19.95
N ASN A 408 -49.33 9.45 -20.26
CA ASN A 408 -48.90 9.14 -21.64
C ASN A 408 -47.39 8.77 -21.81
N ASN A 409 -47.18 7.69 -22.56
CA ASN A 409 -46.11 7.36 -23.52
C ASN A 409 -44.67 6.95 -23.09
N ASN A 410 -44.54 5.64 -22.89
CA ASN A 410 -43.70 4.66 -23.62
C ASN A 410 -42.45 5.14 -24.40
N ASN A 411 -41.30 4.54 -24.09
CA ASN A 411 -40.73 3.44 -24.89
C ASN A 411 -39.67 2.64 -24.10
N ASN A 412 -39.86 1.32 -24.06
CA ASN A 412 -38.90 0.34 -23.57
C ASN A 412 -37.91 0.00 -24.68
N ASP A 413 -36.62 -0.06 -24.36
CA ASP A 413 -35.70 -0.97 -25.03
C ASP A 413 -34.66 -1.54 -24.05
N ASN A 414 -34.69 -2.87 -23.92
CA ASN A 414 -33.71 -3.69 -23.24
C ASN A 414 -32.40 -3.67 -24.04
N SER A 415 -31.28 -3.25 -23.43
CA SER A 415 -29.96 -3.71 -23.87
C SER A 415 -28.90 -3.69 -22.76
N ASN A 416 -28.35 -4.89 -22.56
CA ASN A 416 -26.99 -5.24 -22.16
C ASN A 416 -26.23 -4.41 -21.10
N LYS A 417 -25.98 -5.12 -19.99
CA LYS A 417 -24.82 -4.96 -19.10
C LYS A 417 -23.54 -4.83 -19.93
N ASN A 418 -22.93 -3.65 -19.90
CA ASN A 418 -21.48 -3.39 -19.87
C ASN A 418 -21.27 -1.87 -19.87
N GLY A 419 -21.39 -1.25 -18.70
CA GLY A 419 -21.06 0.16 -18.51
C GLY A 419 -19.78 0.29 -17.70
N ALA A 420 -18.70 0.70 -18.37
CA ALA A 420 -17.54 1.26 -17.71
C ALA A 420 -17.99 2.48 -16.91
N GLN A 421 -17.95 2.40 -15.58
CA GLN A 421 -18.26 3.55 -14.72
C GLN A 421 -17.09 4.53 -14.74
N THR A 422 -17.23 5.60 -15.52
CA THR A 422 -16.49 6.83 -15.36
C THR A 422 -17.00 7.56 -14.12
N TRP A 423 -16.21 7.55 -13.04
CA TRP A 423 -16.54 8.29 -11.82
C TRP A 423 -15.97 9.72 -11.90
N ASN A 424 -16.85 10.71 -12.07
CA ASN A 424 -16.54 12.11 -11.80
C ASN A 424 -16.50 12.33 -10.29
N TYR A 425 -15.36 12.79 -9.77
CA TYR A 425 -15.16 13.03 -8.34
C TYR A 425 -15.29 14.53 -8.02
N HIS A 426 -16.40 14.93 -7.41
CA HIS A 426 -16.54 16.24 -6.74
C HIS A 426 -16.08 16.15 -5.29
N VAL A 427 -14.97 16.79 -4.93
CA VAL A 427 -14.52 16.89 -3.53
C VAL A 427 -15.49 17.79 -2.75
N LEU A 428 -16.27 17.22 -1.82
CA LEU A 428 -17.27 17.96 -1.04
C LEU A 428 -16.69 18.62 0.22
N PRO A 429 -17.25 19.75 0.69
CA PRO A 429 -16.76 20.54 1.84
C PRO A 429 -16.97 19.90 3.24
N SER A 430 -16.93 18.57 3.41
CA SER A 430 -17.07 17.93 4.75
C SER A 430 -15.77 17.36 5.32
N LEU A 431 -14.63 17.55 4.63
CA LEU A 431 -13.32 17.13 5.10
C LEU A 431 -12.72 17.96 6.24
N TYR A 432 -13.34 19.08 6.59
CA TYR A 432 -12.81 20.04 7.57
C TYR A 432 -12.53 19.46 8.96
N SER A 433 -13.06 18.28 9.32
CA SER A 433 -12.88 17.71 10.67
C SER A 433 -11.95 16.49 10.76
N VAL A 434 -11.37 16.00 9.65
CA VAL A 434 -10.70 14.68 9.65
C VAL A 434 -9.21 14.77 10.01
N TYR A 435 -8.52 15.85 9.67
CA TYR A 435 -7.06 15.96 9.81
C TYR A 435 -6.55 16.09 11.25
N GLN A 436 -7.42 16.48 12.20
CA GLN A 436 -7.13 16.52 13.64
C GLN A 436 -7.61 15.27 14.40
N LYS A 437 -8.28 14.34 13.71
CA LYS A 437 -8.89 13.16 14.33
C LYS A 437 -7.93 11.98 14.30
N VAL A 438 -7.83 11.30 15.44
CA VAL A 438 -7.12 10.03 15.59
C VAL A 438 -8.09 8.93 16.04
N GLU A 439 -7.74 7.68 15.77
CA GLU A 439 -8.47 6.49 16.21
C GLU A 439 -7.51 5.52 16.91
N SER A 440 -7.98 4.87 17.97
CA SER A 440 -7.26 3.79 18.65
C SER A 440 -7.79 2.44 18.18
N MET A 441 -6.92 1.58 17.66
CA MET A 441 -7.30 0.23 17.23
C MET A 441 -6.18 -0.78 17.48
N PRO A 442 -6.48 -2.08 17.67
CA PRO A 442 -5.47 -3.13 17.57
C PRO A 442 -4.74 -3.06 16.23
N TRP A 443 -3.46 -3.44 16.20
CA TRP A 443 -2.68 -3.54 14.97
C TRP A 443 -3.35 -4.50 13.97
N ILE A 444 -3.51 -4.04 12.73
CA ILE A 444 -4.05 -4.79 11.61
C ILE A 444 -3.13 -4.57 10.43
N SER A 445 -2.50 -5.66 9.96
CA SER A 445 -1.50 -5.66 8.89
C SER A 445 -1.95 -4.86 7.68
N SER A 446 -3.11 -5.22 7.11
CA SER A 446 -3.65 -4.64 5.88
C SER A 446 -4.15 -3.18 6.00
N LYS A 447 -3.98 -2.53 7.15
CA LYS A 447 -4.49 -1.17 7.39
C LYS A 447 -3.42 -0.21 7.87
N HIS A 448 -2.49 -0.69 8.70
CA HIS A 448 -1.58 0.16 9.47
C HIS A 448 -0.10 -0.08 9.11
N ASN A 449 0.18 -0.88 8.08
CA ASN A 449 1.54 -1.19 7.60
C ASN A 449 2.22 -0.03 6.85
N MET A 450 1.59 1.15 6.73
CA MET A 450 2.15 2.30 6.02
C MET A 450 2.47 3.45 6.98
N GLY A 451 3.73 3.87 7.02
CA GLY A 451 4.15 5.02 7.81
C GLY A 451 3.89 4.84 9.29
N PHE A 452 4.32 3.70 9.84
CA PHE A 452 4.15 3.39 11.25
C PHE A 452 5.46 3.59 12.02
N ALA A 453 5.34 4.02 13.26
CA ALA A 453 6.46 4.27 14.14
C ALA A 453 6.28 3.61 15.50
N PHE A 454 7.39 3.16 16.06
CA PHE A 454 7.48 2.70 17.44
C PHE A 454 8.87 2.94 18.02
N ASN A 455 9.01 2.85 19.33
CA ASN A 455 10.27 3.08 20.04
C ASN A 455 11.01 1.76 20.35
N ARG A 456 12.20 1.91 20.93
CA ARG A 456 13.07 0.80 21.35
C ARG A 456 12.40 -0.18 22.32
N THR A 457 11.52 0.29 23.20
CA THR A 457 10.81 -0.58 24.16
C THR A 457 9.84 -1.52 23.44
N THR A 458 9.07 -1.00 22.48
CA THR A 458 8.20 -1.81 21.63
C THR A 458 9.04 -2.78 20.79
N TRP A 459 10.11 -2.32 20.15
CA TRP A 459 11.01 -3.17 19.35
C TRP A 459 11.62 -4.31 20.18
N THR A 460 12.13 -4.02 21.38
CA THR A 460 12.73 -5.03 22.26
C THR A 460 11.72 -6.13 22.60
N SER A 461 10.45 -5.78 22.76
CA SER A 461 9.37 -6.74 22.98
C SER A 461 9.10 -7.60 21.74
N ILE A 462 9.09 -6.99 20.55
CA ILE A 462 8.94 -7.68 19.25
C ILE A 462 10.12 -8.63 19.01
N ARG A 463 11.37 -8.17 19.20
CA ARG A 463 12.59 -8.95 18.99
C ARG A 463 12.68 -10.17 19.91
N ARG A 464 12.21 -10.08 21.16
CA ARG A 464 12.11 -11.27 22.06
C ARG A 464 11.19 -12.36 21.49
N CYS A 465 10.27 -12.00 20.60
CA CYS A 465 9.38 -12.91 19.89
C CYS A 465 9.93 -13.35 18.52
N ALA A 466 11.25 -13.24 18.28
CA ALA A 466 11.89 -13.59 17.01
C ALA A 466 11.46 -14.94 16.45
N ARG A 467 11.37 -15.98 17.29
CA ARG A 467 10.91 -17.32 16.87
C ARG A 467 9.51 -17.28 16.25
N HIS A 468 8.58 -16.55 16.87
CA HIS A 468 7.23 -16.39 16.31
C HIS A 468 7.20 -15.63 14.99
N PHE A 469 8.13 -14.69 14.77
CA PHE A 469 8.22 -13.98 13.50
C PHE A 469 8.84 -14.86 12.41
N CYS A 470 9.98 -15.48 12.73
CA CYS A 470 10.81 -16.22 11.78
C CYS A 470 10.29 -17.61 11.44
N SER A 471 9.46 -18.24 12.29
CA SER A 471 8.88 -19.57 12.01
C SER A 471 7.42 -19.53 11.58
N TYR A 472 6.78 -18.36 11.59
CA TYR A 472 5.41 -18.23 11.10
C TYR A 472 5.42 -18.29 9.57
N ASP A 473 4.69 -19.26 9.02
CA ASP A 473 4.66 -19.54 7.59
C ASP A 473 3.83 -18.52 6.81
N ASP A 474 4.40 -17.34 6.69
CA ASP A 474 3.93 -16.21 5.90
C ASP A 474 5.14 -15.39 5.46
N TYR A 475 5.38 -15.33 4.15
CA TYR A 475 6.48 -14.53 3.60
C TYR A 475 6.26 -13.02 3.76
N ASN A 476 5.08 -12.56 4.20
CA ASN A 476 4.81 -11.15 4.42
C ASN A 476 5.21 -10.75 5.86
N TRP A 477 6.08 -9.74 5.98
CA TRP A 477 6.59 -9.27 7.27
C TRP A 477 5.49 -8.69 8.16
N ASP A 478 4.50 -8.03 7.57
CA ASP A 478 3.41 -7.32 8.26
C ASP A 478 2.40 -8.31 8.87
N TRP A 479 2.06 -9.38 8.13
CA TRP A 479 1.25 -10.49 8.64
C TRP A 479 1.98 -11.29 9.72
N SER A 480 3.30 -11.47 9.57
CA SER A 480 4.16 -12.07 10.61
C SER A 480 4.20 -11.22 11.87
N LEU A 481 4.27 -9.88 11.74
CA LEU A 481 4.19 -8.96 12.87
C LEU A 481 2.82 -9.00 13.56
N GLN A 482 1.74 -9.14 12.79
CA GLN A 482 0.40 -9.36 13.33
C GLN A 482 0.31 -10.70 14.09
N HIS A 483 0.94 -11.77 13.61
CA HIS A 483 1.05 -13.04 14.33
C HIS A 483 1.78 -12.85 15.68
N VAL A 484 2.95 -12.19 15.68
CA VAL A 484 3.72 -11.87 16.90
C VAL A 484 2.87 -11.13 17.93
N SER A 485 2.13 -10.10 17.48
CA SER A 485 1.23 -9.32 18.32
C SER A 485 0.13 -10.16 18.98
N GLN A 486 -0.40 -11.15 18.27
CA GLN A 486 -1.55 -11.92 18.74
C GLN A 486 -1.16 -13.16 19.55
N GLN A 487 0.00 -13.77 19.26
CA GLN A 487 0.40 -15.09 19.76
C GLN A 487 1.60 -15.07 20.72
N CYS A 488 2.42 -14.01 20.72
CA CYS A 488 3.62 -13.96 21.56
C CYS A 488 3.63 -12.79 22.56
N LEU A 489 3.30 -11.57 22.10
CA LEU A 489 3.39 -10.40 22.97
C LEU A 489 2.38 -10.44 24.12
N GLN A 490 2.85 -10.22 25.34
CA GLN A 490 2.00 -10.02 26.52
C GLN A 490 1.10 -8.79 26.35
N ARG A 491 1.68 -7.65 25.97
CA ARG A 491 0.95 -6.45 25.55
C ARG A 491 0.91 -6.42 24.03
N LYS A 492 -0.26 -6.71 23.47
CA LYS A 492 -0.49 -6.72 22.01
C LYS A 492 -0.18 -5.37 21.39
N LEU A 493 0.19 -5.38 20.12
CA LEU A 493 0.37 -4.16 19.36
C LEU A 493 -0.98 -3.43 19.21
N HIS A 494 -1.01 -2.17 19.64
CA HIS A 494 -2.17 -1.31 19.56
C HIS A 494 -1.73 0.03 18.96
N ALA A 495 -2.44 0.45 17.91
CA ALA A 495 -2.08 1.56 17.08
C ALA A 495 -2.97 2.78 17.35
N MET A 496 -2.35 3.95 17.48
CA MET A 496 -3.03 5.23 17.26
C MET A 496 -2.87 5.59 15.79
N ILE A 497 -3.98 5.81 15.09
CA ILE A 497 -4.01 5.99 13.63
C ILE A 497 -4.61 7.34 13.31
N VAL A 498 -3.99 8.08 12.40
CA VAL A 498 -4.56 9.33 11.90
C VAL A 498 -5.73 9.05 10.96
N LYS A 499 -6.81 9.81 11.08
CA LYS A 499 -7.90 9.72 10.11
C LYS A 499 -7.50 10.40 8.79
N GLY A 500 -6.88 11.58 8.84
CA GLY A 500 -6.30 12.23 7.65
C GLY A 500 -4.88 11.72 7.42
N PRO A 501 -4.61 10.90 6.38
CA PRO A 501 -3.30 10.30 6.15
C PRO A 501 -2.23 11.36 5.89
N ARG A 502 -1.06 11.14 6.48
CA ARG A 502 0.19 11.90 6.28
C ARG A 502 1.22 11.12 5.48
N VAL A 503 0.98 9.82 5.28
CA VAL A 503 1.77 8.94 4.42
C VAL A 503 0.82 8.31 3.40
N PHE A 504 1.18 8.42 2.13
CA PHE A 504 0.42 7.96 0.98
C PHE A 504 1.23 6.90 0.23
N HIS A 505 0.57 5.85 -0.23
CA HIS A 505 1.19 4.88 -1.14
C HIS A 505 0.97 5.32 -2.58
N ILE A 506 2.06 5.65 -3.27
CA ILE A 506 2.06 6.06 -4.67
C ILE A 506 2.35 4.90 -5.62
N GLY A 507 2.76 3.73 -5.10
CA GLY A 507 3.02 2.52 -5.88
C GLY A 507 1.81 2.04 -6.68
N GLU A 508 1.96 1.93 -7.99
CA GLU A 508 0.95 1.35 -8.90
C GLU A 508 1.45 0.08 -9.62
N CYS A 509 2.70 -0.30 -9.41
CA CYS A 509 3.35 -1.50 -9.95
C CYS A 509 4.07 -2.29 -8.84
N GLY A 510 4.18 -3.61 -8.97
CA GLY A 510 4.77 -4.51 -7.97
C GLY A 510 4.05 -5.86 -7.90
N VAL A 511 4.42 -6.71 -6.94
CA VAL A 511 3.94 -8.12 -6.81
C VAL A 511 2.40 -8.22 -6.76
N HIS A 512 1.72 -7.20 -6.25
CA HIS A 512 0.26 -7.16 -6.13
C HIS A 512 -0.45 -6.36 -7.23
N HIS A 513 0.29 -5.78 -8.16
CA HIS A 513 -0.25 -4.94 -9.23
C HIS A 513 -0.11 -5.61 -10.59
N LYS A 514 -1.16 -5.48 -11.42
CA LYS A 514 -1.14 -6.02 -12.80
C LYS A 514 -0.41 -5.10 -13.78
N ASN A 515 -0.18 -3.84 -13.41
CA ASN A 515 0.47 -2.86 -14.27
C ASN A 515 1.99 -3.07 -14.27
N LYS A 516 2.55 -3.18 -15.48
CA LYS A 516 4.00 -3.17 -15.71
C LYS A 516 4.58 -1.76 -15.82
N ASN A 517 3.73 -0.78 -16.16
CA ASN A 517 4.14 0.62 -16.20
C ASN A 517 4.23 1.16 -14.76
N CYS A 518 5.41 1.64 -14.38
CA CYS A 518 5.72 2.18 -13.06
C CYS A 518 5.74 3.72 -13.05
N GLU A 519 5.28 4.37 -14.11
CA GLU A 519 5.14 5.83 -14.15
C GLU A 519 3.87 6.27 -13.40
N SER A 520 4.00 6.49 -12.10
CA SER A 520 2.88 6.87 -11.22
C SER A 520 2.53 8.35 -11.22
N ASN A 521 2.78 9.04 -12.32
CA ASN A 521 2.53 10.49 -12.47
C ASN A 521 1.07 10.85 -12.13
N GLN A 522 0.11 9.96 -12.43
CA GLN A 522 -1.30 10.16 -12.10
C GLN A 522 -1.63 10.06 -10.61
N VAL A 523 -1.01 9.15 -9.85
CA VAL A 523 -1.26 9.07 -8.39
C VAL A 523 -0.52 10.17 -7.65
N ILE A 524 0.70 10.51 -8.10
CA ILE A 524 1.49 11.60 -7.54
C ILE A 524 0.74 12.93 -7.67
N SER A 525 0.26 13.27 -8.87
CA SER A 525 -0.54 14.48 -9.11
C SER A 525 -1.80 14.54 -8.24
N LYS A 526 -2.47 13.40 -8.01
CA LYS A 526 -3.62 13.30 -7.08
C LYS A 526 -3.20 13.58 -5.63
N VAL A 527 -2.12 12.97 -5.14
CA VAL A 527 -1.63 13.19 -3.77
C VAL A 527 -1.23 14.65 -3.58
N GLN A 528 -0.48 15.23 -4.51
CA GLN A 528 -0.10 16.65 -4.48
C GLN A 528 -1.32 17.56 -4.50
N HIS A 529 -2.36 17.21 -5.28
CA HIS A 529 -3.61 17.96 -5.30
C HIS A 529 -4.36 17.92 -3.97
N VAL A 530 -4.47 16.75 -3.34
CA VAL A 530 -5.07 16.59 -2.00
C VAL A 530 -4.31 17.43 -0.97
N LEU A 531 -2.98 17.37 -0.97
CA LEU A 531 -2.15 18.12 -0.03
C LEU A 531 -2.25 19.63 -0.25
N ARG A 532 -2.35 20.09 -1.50
CA ARG A 532 -2.57 21.52 -1.82
C ARG A 532 -3.91 22.01 -1.27
N ILE A 533 -4.98 21.23 -1.43
CA ILE A 533 -6.29 21.57 -0.84
C ILE A 533 -6.19 21.62 0.69
N ALA A 534 -5.55 20.63 1.32
CA ALA A 534 -5.40 20.56 2.77
C ALA A 534 -4.62 21.79 3.30
N ARG A 535 -3.56 22.18 2.62
CA ARG A 535 -2.77 23.39 2.93
C ARG A 535 -3.58 24.67 2.79
N ASN A 536 -4.23 24.88 1.65
CA ASN A 536 -5.05 26.08 1.41
C ASN A 536 -6.24 26.17 2.39
N SER A 537 -6.73 25.03 2.85
CA SER A 537 -7.83 24.94 3.83
C SER A 537 -7.34 24.96 5.28
N HIS A 538 -6.04 25.19 5.55
CA HIS A 538 -5.44 25.21 6.89
C HIS A 538 -5.71 23.94 7.71
N GLN A 539 -5.71 22.78 7.04
CA GLN A 539 -5.97 21.46 7.65
C GLN A 539 -4.69 20.73 8.07
N LEU A 540 -3.53 21.19 7.59
CA LEU A 540 -2.22 20.72 8.03
C LEU A 540 -1.79 21.50 9.27
N PHE A 541 -0.91 20.90 10.08
CA PHE A 541 -0.45 21.46 11.36
C PHE A 541 -1.58 21.75 12.37
N PRO A 542 -2.42 20.75 12.71
CA PRO A 542 -3.52 20.94 13.65
C PRO A 542 -3.00 21.30 15.05
N ARG A 543 -3.67 22.21 15.77
CA ARG A 543 -3.24 22.63 17.14
C ARG A 543 -3.47 21.57 18.22
N SER A 544 -4.35 20.61 17.97
CA SER A 544 -4.71 19.57 18.94
C SER A 544 -5.23 18.32 18.23
N LEU A 545 -5.06 17.16 18.87
CA LEU A 545 -5.66 15.89 18.45
C LEU A 545 -6.98 15.61 19.17
N MET A 546 -7.94 15.06 18.43
CA MET A 546 -9.20 14.57 18.97
C MET A 546 -9.30 13.05 18.76
N MET A 547 -9.48 12.29 19.85
CA MET A 547 -9.76 10.87 19.75
C MET A 547 -11.19 10.66 19.25
N THR A 548 -11.34 9.86 18.20
CA THR A 548 -12.65 9.42 17.71
C THR A 548 -13.08 8.16 18.43
N VAL A 549 -14.40 7.98 18.57
CA VAL A 549 -14.96 6.77 19.20
C VAL A 549 -14.40 5.53 18.51
N PRO A 550 -13.81 4.57 19.23
CA PRO A 550 -13.27 3.36 18.64
C PRO A 550 -14.37 2.66 17.83
N SER A 551 -14.10 2.37 16.56
CA SER A 551 -15.01 1.53 15.78
C SER A 551 -15.20 0.19 16.51
N LEU A 552 -16.44 -0.32 16.59
CA LEU A 552 -16.71 -1.67 17.13
C LEU A 552 -16.05 -2.71 16.22
N ILE A 553 -14.85 -3.15 16.59
CA ILE A 553 -14.11 -4.16 15.83
C ILE A 553 -14.57 -5.53 16.33
N LYS A 554 -15.19 -6.33 15.44
CA LYS A 554 -15.34 -7.77 15.68
C LYS A 554 -13.96 -8.35 15.91
N LYS A 555 -13.76 -9.09 17.01
CA LYS A 555 -12.53 -9.86 17.25
C LYS A 555 -12.17 -10.62 15.97
N SER A 556 -11.12 -10.19 15.27
CA SER A 556 -10.67 -10.92 14.08
C SER A 556 -9.93 -12.16 14.57
N LYS A 557 -10.39 -13.33 14.12
CA LYS A 557 -9.65 -14.57 14.31
C LYS A 557 -8.35 -14.46 13.49
N LEU A 558 -7.22 -14.83 14.09
CA LEU A 558 -5.96 -14.92 13.35
C LEU A 558 -6.18 -15.85 12.15
N ARG A 559 -5.89 -15.35 10.95
CA ARG A 559 -5.96 -16.15 9.73
C ARG A 559 -4.76 -17.09 9.69
N LYS A 560 -4.87 -18.20 8.95
CA LYS A 560 -3.69 -18.98 8.56
C LYS A 560 -2.77 -18.08 7.73
N GLY A 561 -1.47 -18.32 7.80
CA GLY A 561 -0.48 -17.57 7.01
C GLY A 561 -0.70 -17.73 5.51
N ASN A 562 -0.08 -16.84 4.74
CA ASN A 562 -0.12 -16.88 3.28
C ASN A 562 0.86 -17.91 2.67
N GLY A 563 1.66 -18.62 3.48
CA GLY A 563 2.63 -19.60 3.00
C GLY A 563 3.92 -18.94 2.52
N GLY A 564 4.66 -19.64 1.66
CA GLY A 564 5.92 -19.21 1.07
C GLY A 564 7.07 -19.02 2.05
N TRP A 565 6.94 -19.47 3.31
CA TRP A 565 7.94 -19.36 4.36
C TRP A 565 8.04 -20.68 5.14
N GLY A 566 7.96 -21.81 4.44
CA GLY A 566 8.08 -23.16 5.01
C GLY A 566 9.52 -23.68 5.12
N ASP A 567 10.45 -23.10 4.35
CA ASP A 567 11.84 -23.55 4.26
C ASP A 567 12.63 -23.22 5.54
N LEU A 568 13.22 -24.23 6.19
CA LEU A 568 13.97 -24.04 7.43
C LEU A 568 15.18 -23.11 7.26
N ARG A 569 15.79 -23.06 6.07
CA ARG A 569 16.94 -22.18 5.84
C ARG A 569 16.55 -20.71 5.98
N ASP A 570 15.34 -20.33 5.53
CA ASP A 570 14.82 -18.99 5.75
C ASP A 570 14.51 -18.72 7.24
N HIS A 571 14.07 -19.74 8.00
CA HIS A 571 13.84 -19.58 9.43
C HIS A 571 15.16 -19.32 10.17
N ASP A 572 16.19 -20.12 9.87
CA ASP A 572 17.51 -20.03 10.49
C ASP A 572 18.21 -18.72 10.14
N LEU A 573 18.19 -18.31 8.87
CA LEU A 573 18.73 -17.02 8.44
C LEU A 573 18.04 -15.85 9.16
N CYS A 574 16.70 -15.87 9.25
CA CYS A 574 15.93 -14.84 9.96
C CYS A 574 16.26 -14.79 11.46
N LEU A 575 16.43 -15.95 12.11
CA LEU A 575 16.79 -16.03 13.52
C LEU A 575 18.22 -15.52 13.77
N ASN A 576 19.16 -15.84 12.88
CA ASN A 576 20.55 -15.40 12.99
C ASN A 576 20.69 -13.87 12.96
N MET A 577 19.80 -13.15 12.27
CA MET A 577 19.76 -11.67 12.28
C MET A 577 19.45 -11.06 13.66
N THR A 578 19.01 -11.87 14.63
CA THR A 578 18.76 -11.39 15.99
C THR A 578 19.95 -11.56 16.92
N MET A 579 20.97 -12.28 16.48
CA MET A 579 22.20 -12.47 17.24
C MET A 579 23.13 -11.28 17.00
N PRO A 580 23.88 -10.81 18.01
CA PRO A 580 24.90 -9.80 17.78
C PRO A 580 25.88 -10.30 16.73
N THR A 581 26.18 -9.49 15.72
CA THR A 581 27.33 -9.71 14.84
C THR A 581 28.58 -9.68 15.73
N ARG A 582 29.35 -10.77 15.73
CA ARG A 582 30.57 -10.89 16.53
C ARG A 582 31.69 -10.04 15.96
#